data_AF-A0A969Z9Z1-F1
#
_entry.id   AF-A0A969Z9Z1-F1
#
_cell.length_a   1.000
_cell.length_b   1.000
_cell.length_c   1.000
_cell.angle_alpha   90.00
_cell.angle_beta   90.00
_cell.angle_gamma   90.00
#
_symmetry.space_group_name_H-M   'P 1'
#
loop_
_entity.id
_entity.type
_entity.pdbx_description
1 polymer ?
#
loop_
_entity_poly.entity_id
_entity_poly.type
_entity_poly.pdbx_seq_one_letter_code
_entity_poly.pdbx_strand_id
1 'polypeptide(L)' 'HLPKSTLLMLVSAFYQKDKIIEAYQEAISKNYRFFSFGDAMLIY' A
#
# COMPACT_ATOMS: atom_id res chain seq x y z
N HIS A 1 -1.34 4.04 2.28
CA HIS A 1 -0.80 5.39 2.54
C HIS A 1 -0.56 6.14 1.24
N LEU A 2 -0.49 7.47 1.32
CA LEU A 2 -0.32 8.31 0.14
C LEU A 2 1.04 8.08 -0.54
N PRO A 3 1.13 8.22 -1.88
CA PRO A 3 2.40 8.28 -2.60
C PRO A 3 3.31 9.33 -1.97
N LYS A 4 4.60 9.00 -1.76
CA LYS A 4 5.63 9.86 -1.12
C LYS A 4 5.50 10.09 0.40
N SER A 5 4.73 9.26 1.11
CA SER A 5 4.77 9.26 2.59
C SER A 5 5.98 8.49 3.14
N THR A 6 6.44 8.86 4.34
CA THR A 6 7.49 8.12 5.07
C THR A 6 7.07 6.67 5.36
N LEU A 7 5.78 6.44 5.57
CA LEU A 7 5.19 5.10 5.69
C LEU A 7 5.35 4.25 4.41
N LEU A 8 5.23 4.87 3.22
CA LEU A 8 5.50 4.16 1.97
C LEU A 8 6.98 3.79 1.83
N MET A 9 7.88 4.65 2.31
CA MET A 9 9.33 4.40 2.33
C MET A 9 9.70 3.27 3.30
N LEU A 10 9.10 3.25 4.49
CA LEU A 10 9.23 2.16 5.46
C LEU A 10 8.78 0.82 4.86
N VAL A 11 7.57 0.80 4.28
CA VAL A 11 6.98 -0.38 3.66
C VAL A 11 7.81 -0.88 2.46
N SER A 12 8.48 0.02 1.72
CA SER A 12 9.41 -0.34 0.65
C SER A 12 10.74 -0.95 1.13
N ALA A 13 11.10 -0.78 2.41
CA ALA A 13 12.27 -1.42 3.00
C ALA A 13 11.98 -2.86 3.47
N PHE A 14 10.72 -3.17 3.78
CA PHE A 14 10.29 -4.50 4.21
C PHE A 14 9.90 -5.44 3.05
N TYR A 15 9.56 -4.90 1.87
CA TYR A 15 9.06 -5.70 0.77
C TYR A 15 9.40 -5.10 -0.60
N GLN A 16 9.39 -5.92 -1.65
CA GLN A 16 9.71 -5.48 -3.01
C GLN A 16 8.73 -4.41 -3.49
N LYS A 17 9.25 -3.23 -3.81
CA LYS A 17 8.49 -2.05 -4.24
C LYS A 17 7.50 -2.35 -5.37
N ASP A 18 7.91 -3.13 -6.36
CA ASP A 18 7.07 -3.45 -7.53
C ASP A 18 5.83 -4.25 -7.14
N LYS A 19 5.98 -5.23 -6.24
CA LYS A 19 4.84 -6.01 -5.72
C LYS A 19 3.87 -5.15 -4.91
N ILE A 20 4.36 -4.14 -4.20
CA ILE A 20 3.50 -3.20 -3.48
C ILE A 20 2.71 -2.35 -4.46
N ILE A 21 3.36 -1.85 -5.52
CA ILE A 21 2.67 -1.04 -6.54
C ILE A 21 1.56 -1.85 -7.21
N GLU A 22 1.83 -3.11 -7.55
CA GLU A 22 0.82 -4.03 -8.10
C GLU A 22 -0.37 -4.23 -7.14
N ALA A 23 -0.09 -4.50 -5.86
CA ALA A 23 -1.14 -4.65 -4.84
C ALA A 23 -1.98 -3.37 -4.63
N TYR A 24 -1.37 -2.18 -4.76
CA TYR A 24 -2.11 -0.92 -4.73
C TYR A 24 -3.04 -0.76 -5.93
N GLN A 25 -2.60 -1.15 -7.13
CA GLN A 25 -3.43 -1.10 -8.34
C GLN A 25 -4.64 -2.03 -8.21
N GLU A 26 -4.45 -3.23 -7.66
CA GLU A 26 -5.54 -4.17 -7.38
C GLU A 26 -6.52 -3.62 -6.33
N ALA A 27 -6.01 -3.01 -5.25
CA ALA A 27 -6.85 -2.41 -4.23
C ALA A 27 -7.70 -1.25 -4.79
N ILE A 28 -7.15 -0.46 -5.72
CA ILE A 28 -7.89 0.59 -6.44
C ILE A 28 -8.98 -0.03 -7.33
N SER A 29 -8.66 -1.06 -8.12
CA SER A 29 -9.65 -1.69 -9.02
C SER A 29 -10.81 -2.33 -8.26
N LYS A 30 -10.55 -2.80 -7.04
CA LYS A 30 -11.54 -3.36 -6.11
C LYS A 30 -12.20 -2.33 -5.19
N ASN A 31 -11.93 -1.03 -5.36
CA ASN A 31 -12.49 0.07 -4.55
C ASN A 31 -12.26 -0.08 -3.03
N TYR A 32 -11.07 -0.53 -2.63
CA TYR A 32 -10.67 -0.52 -1.22
C TYR A 32 -10.60 0.92 -0.70
N ARG A 33 -10.92 1.07 0.59
CA ARG A 33 -10.84 2.36 1.27
C ARG A 33 -9.40 2.59 1.71
N PHE A 34 -8.86 3.76 1.43
CA PHE A 34 -7.51 4.15 1.84
C PHE A 34 -7.57 5.14 3.01
N PHE A 35 -6.40 5.48 3.55
CA PHE A 35 -6.20 6.47 4.62
C PHE A 35 -6.54 5.97 6.03
N SER A 36 -6.62 6.88 7.00
CA SER A 36 -6.64 6.58 8.45
C SER A 36 -7.77 5.66 8.91
N PHE A 37 -8.89 5.66 8.20
CA PHE A 37 -10.06 4.82 8.50
C PHE A 37 -10.41 3.85 7.36
N GLY A 38 -9.41 3.60 6.49
CA GLY A 38 -9.52 2.68 5.38
C GLY A 38 -9.31 1.23 5.80
N ASP A 39 -9.13 0.39 4.79
CA ASP A 39 -8.85 -1.02 4.93
C ASP A 39 -7.35 -1.26 5.17
N ALA A 40 -7.00 -2.47 5.60
CA ALA A 40 -5.64 -2.83 5.98
C ALA A 40 -5.02 -3.82 4.98
N MET A 41 -3.68 -3.81 4.91
CA MET A 41 -2.88 -4.76 4.15
C MET A 41 -1.93 -5.47 5.11
N LEU A 42 -1.92 -6.81 5.09
CA LEU A 42 -0.99 -7.64 5.83
C LEU A 42 0.11 -8.14 4.88
N ILE A 43 1.36 -7.93 5.26
CA ILE A 43 2.55 -8.41 4.53
C ILE A 43 3.24 -9.43 5.45
N TYR A 44 3.61 -10.61 4.92
CA TYR A 44 4.33 -11.67 5.63
C TYR A 44 5.58 -12.10 4.86
#